data_AF-A0A7S3PJL9-F1
#
_entry.id   AF-A0A7S3PJL9-F1
#
_cell.length_a   1.000
_cell.length_b   1.000
_cell.length_c   1.000
_cell.angle_alpha   90.00
_cell.angle_beta   90.00
_cell.angle_gamma   90.00
#
_symmetry.space_group_name_H-M   'P 1'
#
loop_
_entity.id
_entity.type
_entity.pdbx_description
1 polymer ?
#
loop_
_entity_poly.entity_id
_entity_poly.type
_entity_poly.pdbx_seq_one_letter_code
_entity_poly.pdbx_strand_id
1 'polypeptide(L)'
;SEIRDDKRADFHRMLWSYGGNGDPFCGPQLSEEALQFSQAVLTGSLEWVEKYLVQHGKQFKVRLQNIESDQSLNGRIGTRGKLIAERNRYVITLEPAPEEKTLREISLKPASFTIIEEIPPRDPTKLRELLEHRWGVLRTPPLIMCIMGAKTVVNPTGRWKDIGVLLIEHGANVDDKDLVGKTVVHYGCGGMLRTPHSDVIVKACCKKMPSLVDTRDRMGEVALQGAVMVGDIENVQLMTETLKADPLIPDFHGVTPMSMCRYDPKVSRLISSAASKIKGKAMKQAVKASCDSSGCSKPGTKKCTRCLSVYYCSKECQVAAWKSHKGKCNQILTDVIEVRKLTSGNYKHMRGFNGQNFNGWNGKPPGSKQLNEEFIVKIQYTPGTFPCLCYDKKRLMCLVFDKTTCPRYDELCHVIATKGPLGRKAYFRARVSRKGVLEVFHKALMPSEAW
;
A
#
# COMPACT_ATOMS: atom_id res chain seq x y z
N SER A 1 -14.90 -21.79 -1.05
CA SER A 1 -15.94 -20.90 -0.51
C SER A 1 -15.98 -19.53 -1.17
N GLU A 2 -15.03 -19.14 -2.03
CA GLU A 2 -15.05 -17.83 -2.73
C GLU A 2 -15.27 -17.97 -4.25
N ILE A 3 -16.37 -18.59 -4.68
CA ILE A 3 -16.83 -18.40 -6.06
C ILE A 3 -18.25 -17.85 -5.97
N ARG A 4 -18.38 -16.54 -6.15
CA ARG A 4 -19.64 -15.78 -6.05
C ARG A 4 -20.42 -15.71 -7.37
N ASP A 5 -20.00 -16.46 -8.39
CA ASP A 5 -20.57 -16.44 -9.74
C ASP A 5 -20.70 -17.88 -10.24
N ASP A 6 -21.92 -18.36 -10.41
CA ASP A 6 -22.21 -19.76 -10.77
C ASP A 6 -21.62 -20.14 -12.14
N LYS A 7 -21.53 -19.20 -13.10
CA LYS A 7 -20.89 -19.45 -14.40
C LYS A 7 -19.37 -19.61 -14.28
N ARG A 8 -18.78 -18.91 -13.31
CA ARG A 8 -17.34 -19.00 -12.99
C ARG A 8 -17.05 -20.25 -12.15
N ALA A 9 -18.00 -20.65 -11.31
CA ALA A 9 -17.92 -21.87 -10.51
C ALA A 9 -17.84 -23.11 -11.39
N ASP A 10 -18.62 -23.18 -12.47
CA ASP A 10 -18.58 -24.33 -13.38
C ASP A 10 -17.29 -24.40 -14.19
N PHE A 11 -16.76 -23.28 -14.70
CA PHE A 11 -15.44 -23.24 -15.34
C PHE A 11 -14.33 -23.67 -14.38
N HIS A 12 -14.35 -23.17 -13.14
CA HIS A 12 -13.39 -23.60 -12.13
C HIS A 12 -13.57 -25.07 -11.75
N ARG A 13 -14.80 -25.59 -11.59
CA ARG A 13 -15.06 -27.02 -11.34
C ARG A 13 -14.53 -27.90 -12.47
N MET A 14 -14.67 -27.47 -13.73
CA MET A 14 -14.13 -28.17 -14.90
C MET A 14 -12.58 -28.13 -14.96
N LEU A 15 -11.96 -27.13 -14.33
CA LEU A 15 -10.49 -27.07 -14.14
C LEU A 15 -10.00 -28.00 -13.02
N TRP A 16 -10.86 -28.36 -12.06
CA TRP A 16 -10.57 -29.30 -10.96
C TRP A 16 -11.02 -30.73 -11.25
N SER A 17 -11.79 -30.98 -12.32
CA SER A 17 -12.01 -32.33 -12.83
C SER A 17 -10.71 -32.88 -13.44
N TYR A 18 -10.43 -34.15 -13.16
CA TYR A 18 -9.26 -34.91 -13.56
C TYR A 18 -8.66 -34.48 -14.90
N GLY A 19 -7.37 -34.17 -14.90
CA GLY A 19 -6.61 -34.05 -16.15
C GLY A 19 -6.48 -35.41 -16.83
N GLY A 20 -6.32 -35.40 -18.15
CA GLY A 20 -6.14 -36.62 -18.94
C GLY A 20 -5.08 -37.54 -18.34
N ASN A 21 -5.30 -38.86 -18.47
CA ASN A 21 -4.56 -39.97 -17.84
C ASN A 21 -4.70 -40.12 -16.31
N GLY A 22 -5.72 -39.51 -15.68
CA GLY A 22 -6.04 -39.78 -14.28
C GLY A 22 -5.17 -39.06 -13.25
N ASP A 23 -4.34 -38.10 -13.69
CA ASP A 23 -3.58 -37.24 -12.79
C ASP A 23 -4.43 -36.02 -12.36
N PRO A 24 -4.83 -35.91 -11.08
CA PRO A 24 -5.60 -34.77 -10.58
C PRO A 24 -4.83 -33.43 -10.66
N PHE A 25 -3.51 -33.45 -10.84
CA PHE A 25 -2.67 -32.25 -10.90
C PHE A 25 -2.46 -31.71 -12.32
N CYS A 26 -2.62 -32.52 -13.36
CA CYS A 26 -2.31 -32.13 -14.74
C CYS A 26 -3.30 -31.13 -15.39
N GLY A 27 -4.52 -31.02 -14.86
CA GLY A 27 -5.54 -30.12 -15.43
C GLY A 27 -6.07 -30.54 -16.79
N PRO A 28 -7.12 -29.86 -17.29
CA PRO A 28 -7.68 -30.21 -18.58
C PRO A 28 -6.60 -30.07 -19.66
N GLN A 29 -6.62 -31.02 -20.59
CA GLN A 29 -5.66 -31.07 -21.68
C GLN A 29 -5.81 -29.79 -22.52
N LEU A 30 -4.71 -29.03 -22.66
CA LEU A 30 -4.69 -27.80 -23.43
C LEU A 30 -4.84 -28.11 -24.92
N SER A 31 -5.50 -27.23 -25.68
CA SER A 31 -5.34 -27.26 -27.12
C SER A 31 -3.88 -27.01 -27.49
N GLU A 32 -3.44 -27.54 -28.62
CA GLU A 32 -2.07 -27.31 -29.12
C GLU A 32 -1.75 -25.81 -29.24
N GLU A 33 -2.71 -25.03 -29.75
CA GLU A 33 -2.59 -23.57 -29.83
C GLU A 33 -2.45 -22.90 -28.46
N ALA A 34 -3.22 -23.31 -27.45
CA ALA A 34 -3.12 -22.77 -26.11
C ALA A 34 -1.75 -23.06 -25.51
N LEU A 35 -1.21 -24.27 -25.72
CA LEU A 35 0.14 -24.63 -25.29
C LEU A 35 1.22 -23.79 -25.97
N GLN A 36 1.14 -23.61 -27.29
CA GLN A 36 2.07 -22.77 -28.05
C GLN A 36 1.99 -21.31 -27.58
N PHE A 37 0.79 -20.81 -27.28
CA PHE A 37 0.58 -19.49 -26.69
C PHE A 37 1.24 -19.38 -25.31
N SER A 38 1.06 -20.36 -24.41
CA SER A 38 1.72 -20.37 -23.10
C SER A 38 3.24 -20.34 -23.22
N GLN A 39 3.80 -21.12 -24.15
CA GLN A 39 5.23 -21.17 -24.41
C GLN A 39 5.74 -19.83 -24.93
N ALA A 40 5.02 -19.18 -25.84
CA ALA A 40 5.37 -17.84 -26.32
C ALA A 40 5.36 -16.81 -25.19
N VAL A 41 4.35 -16.85 -24.32
CA VAL A 41 4.25 -15.97 -23.14
C VAL A 41 5.40 -16.21 -22.15
N LEU A 42 5.71 -17.47 -21.85
CA LEU A 42 6.79 -17.85 -20.93
C LEU A 42 8.16 -17.45 -21.46
N THR A 43 8.42 -17.68 -22.74
CA THR A 43 9.71 -17.39 -23.38
C THR A 43 9.89 -15.92 -23.75
N GLY A 44 8.86 -15.09 -23.63
CA GLY A 44 8.92 -13.66 -23.94
C GLY A 44 8.83 -13.35 -25.43
N SER A 45 8.26 -14.26 -26.23
CA SER A 45 8.15 -14.18 -27.69
C SER A 45 6.94 -13.33 -28.12
N LEU A 46 7.12 -12.00 -28.16
CA LEU A 46 6.04 -11.05 -28.42
C LEU A 46 5.35 -11.27 -29.77
N GLU A 47 6.11 -11.49 -30.85
CA GLU A 47 5.57 -11.70 -32.19
C GLU A 47 4.54 -12.84 -32.23
N TRP A 48 4.85 -13.96 -31.56
CA TRP A 48 3.95 -15.10 -31.46
C TRP A 48 2.70 -14.77 -30.65
N VAL A 49 2.85 -14.13 -29.49
CA VAL A 49 1.70 -13.71 -28.66
C VAL A 49 0.78 -12.78 -29.46
N GLU A 50 1.34 -11.81 -30.16
CA GLU A 50 0.56 -10.88 -31.00
C GLU A 50 -0.16 -11.59 -32.14
N LYS A 51 0.47 -12.56 -32.79
CA LYS A 51 -0.16 -13.34 -33.84
C LYS A 51 -1.46 -14.00 -33.35
N TYR A 52 -1.44 -14.64 -32.18
CA TYR A 52 -2.65 -15.25 -31.61
C TYR A 52 -3.68 -14.19 -31.16
N LEU A 53 -3.24 -13.07 -30.57
CA LEU A 53 -4.14 -12.00 -30.12
C LEU A 53 -4.76 -11.21 -31.28
N VAL A 54 -4.08 -11.07 -32.42
CA VAL A 54 -4.67 -10.46 -33.64
C VAL A 54 -5.77 -11.37 -34.20
N GLN A 55 -5.59 -12.70 -34.12
CA GLN A 55 -6.55 -13.67 -34.64
C GLN A 55 -7.77 -13.87 -33.73
N HIS A 56 -7.56 -13.92 -32.42
CA HIS A 56 -8.59 -14.31 -31.45
C HIS A 56 -8.91 -13.23 -30.42
N GLY A 57 -8.14 -12.16 -30.36
CA GLY A 57 -8.29 -11.09 -29.39
C GLY A 57 -9.34 -10.05 -29.75
N LYS A 58 -9.53 -9.12 -28.82
CA LYS A 58 -10.28 -7.88 -29.05
C LYS A 58 -9.62 -7.05 -30.15
N GLN A 59 -10.43 -6.34 -30.92
CA GLN A 59 -9.93 -5.27 -31.77
C GLN A 59 -10.19 -3.92 -31.10
N PHE A 60 -9.37 -2.93 -31.43
CA PHE A 60 -9.45 -1.61 -30.82
C PHE A 60 -9.57 -0.57 -31.91
N LYS A 61 -10.70 0.13 -31.98
CA LYS A 61 -10.79 1.33 -32.81
C LYS A 61 -10.12 2.48 -32.09
N VAL A 62 -9.37 3.25 -32.84
CA VAL A 62 -8.60 4.37 -32.33
C VAL A 62 -8.91 5.64 -33.11
N ARG A 63 -8.89 6.77 -32.40
CA ARG A 63 -8.91 8.10 -33.00
C ARG A 63 -7.51 8.69 -32.93
N LEU A 64 -7.04 9.15 -34.08
CA LEU A 64 -5.71 9.72 -34.24
C LEU A 64 -5.66 11.14 -33.68
N GLN A 65 -4.55 11.49 -33.04
CA GLN A 65 -4.35 12.81 -32.45
C GLN A 65 -2.85 13.14 -32.31
N ASN A 66 -2.52 14.43 -32.16
CA ASN A 66 -1.15 14.89 -31.89
C ASN A 66 -0.13 14.40 -32.94
N ILE A 67 -0.52 14.34 -34.21
CA ILE A 67 0.37 14.02 -35.34
C ILE A 67 0.78 15.35 -35.99
N GLU A 68 2.02 15.77 -35.74
CA GLU A 68 2.57 17.03 -36.27
C GLU A 68 3.01 16.89 -37.73
N SER A 69 3.53 15.72 -38.11
CA SER A 69 4.08 15.47 -39.45
C SER A 69 3.03 15.49 -40.56
N ASP A 70 1.78 15.22 -40.22
CA ASP A 70 0.65 15.21 -41.15
C ASP A 70 -0.62 15.54 -40.37
N GLN A 71 -0.99 16.82 -40.38
CA GLN A 71 -2.14 17.31 -39.62
C GLN A 71 -3.47 16.75 -40.14
N SER A 72 -3.54 16.31 -41.40
CA SER A 72 -4.75 15.73 -42.01
C SER A 72 -5.16 14.40 -41.37
N LEU A 73 -4.22 13.73 -40.69
CA LEU A 73 -4.47 12.48 -39.99
C LEU A 73 -5.16 12.69 -38.63
N ASN A 74 -5.06 13.88 -38.03
CA ASN A 74 -5.67 14.15 -36.74
C ASN A 74 -7.20 14.09 -36.84
N GLY A 75 -7.84 13.34 -35.94
CA GLY A 75 -9.28 13.10 -35.95
C GLY A 75 -9.73 11.90 -36.79
N ARG A 76 -8.88 11.37 -37.70
CA ARG A 76 -9.20 10.13 -38.44
C ARG A 76 -9.38 8.95 -37.49
N ILE A 77 -10.16 7.97 -37.93
CA ILE A 77 -10.41 6.72 -37.23
C ILE A 77 -9.67 5.58 -37.93
N GLY A 78 -9.18 4.64 -37.16
CA GLY A 78 -8.60 3.41 -37.68
C GLY A 78 -8.68 2.27 -36.67
N THR A 79 -8.24 1.09 -37.09
CA THR A 79 -8.15 -0.11 -36.25
C THR A 79 -6.70 -0.33 -35.85
N ARG A 80 -6.45 -0.51 -34.56
CA ARG A 80 -5.12 -0.83 -34.02
C ARG A 80 -4.78 -2.30 -34.28
N GLY A 81 -3.71 -2.52 -35.03
CA GLY A 81 -3.07 -3.82 -35.26
C GLY A 81 -1.85 -4.03 -34.36
N LYS A 82 -0.84 -4.77 -34.87
CA LYS A 82 0.35 -5.21 -34.13
C LYS A 82 1.26 -4.08 -33.64
N LEU A 83 2.00 -4.33 -32.56
CA LEU A 83 3.06 -3.48 -32.03
C LEU A 83 4.40 -3.79 -32.71
N ILE A 84 4.94 -2.79 -33.39
CA ILE A 84 6.34 -2.75 -33.82
C ILE A 84 7.18 -2.39 -32.60
N ALA A 85 7.61 -3.43 -31.90
CA ALA A 85 8.12 -3.35 -30.54
C ALA A 85 9.46 -2.59 -30.42
N GLU A 86 10.32 -2.63 -31.43
CA GLU A 86 11.62 -1.93 -31.47
C GLU A 86 11.43 -0.42 -31.53
N ARG A 87 10.37 0.03 -32.20
CA ARG A 87 10.07 1.46 -32.39
C ARG A 87 9.00 1.98 -31.42
N ASN A 88 8.40 1.09 -30.64
CA ASN A 88 7.22 1.36 -29.81
C ASN A 88 6.12 2.06 -30.62
N ARG A 89 5.72 1.44 -31.75
CA ARG A 89 4.68 1.95 -32.65
C ARG A 89 3.67 0.87 -32.97
N TYR A 90 2.39 1.20 -32.96
CA TYR A 90 1.34 0.30 -33.45
C TYR A 90 1.09 0.52 -34.93
N VAL A 91 0.83 -0.55 -35.68
CA VAL A 91 0.26 -0.47 -37.03
C VAL A 91 -1.21 -0.11 -36.88
N ILE A 92 -1.65 0.96 -37.55
CA ILE A 92 -3.03 1.42 -37.58
C ILE A 92 -3.51 1.32 -39.02
N THR A 93 -4.57 0.54 -39.23
CA THR A 93 -5.27 0.47 -40.52
C THR A 93 -6.37 1.52 -40.51
N LEU A 94 -6.24 2.57 -41.33
CA LEU A 94 -7.20 3.68 -41.36
C LEU A 94 -8.51 3.24 -41.99
N GLU A 95 -9.62 3.74 -41.47
CA GLU A 95 -10.90 3.67 -42.16
C GLU A 95 -10.80 4.54 -43.44
N PRO A 96 -11.30 4.04 -44.58
CA PRO A 96 -11.22 4.76 -45.85
C PRO A 96 -11.96 6.10 -45.74
N ALA A 97 -11.32 7.18 -46.20
CA ALA A 97 -12.02 8.44 -46.40
C ALA A 97 -13.07 8.26 -47.52
N PRO A 98 -14.11 9.12 -47.59
CA PRO A 98 -15.13 9.03 -48.64
C PRO A 98 -14.57 8.96 -50.07
N GLU A 99 -13.36 9.50 -50.28
CA GLU A 99 -12.67 9.59 -51.56
C GLU A 99 -11.56 8.51 -51.74
N GLU A 100 -11.19 7.78 -50.69
CA GLU A 100 -10.13 6.75 -50.73
C GLU A 100 -10.73 5.34 -50.92
N LYS A 101 -10.38 4.67 -52.03
CA LYS A 101 -10.82 3.28 -52.30
C LYS A 101 -9.95 2.21 -51.63
N THR A 102 -8.77 2.57 -51.12
CA THR A 102 -7.79 1.62 -50.57
C THR A 102 -7.55 1.85 -49.08
N LEU A 103 -7.42 0.75 -48.34
CA LEU A 103 -7.02 0.78 -46.94
C LEU A 103 -5.57 1.25 -46.84
N ARG A 104 -5.34 2.30 -46.05
CA ARG A 104 -4.00 2.85 -45.78
C ARG A 104 -3.54 2.41 -44.40
N GLU A 105 -2.40 1.75 -44.32
CA GLU A 105 -1.74 1.43 -43.05
C GLU A 105 -0.67 2.46 -42.72
N ILE A 106 -0.63 2.88 -41.46
CA ILE A 106 0.41 3.75 -40.92
C ILE A 106 0.91 3.20 -39.59
N SER A 107 2.16 3.46 -39.25
CA SER A 107 2.66 3.14 -37.91
C SER A 107 2.63 4.39 -37.03
N LEU A 108 2.11 4.31 -35.80
CA LEU A 108 1.97 5.44 -34.89
C LEU A 108 2.44 5.12 -33.47
N LYS A 109 2.98 6.11 -32.76
CA LYS A 109 3.32 5.97 -31.34
C LYS A 109 2.03 5.87 -30.51
N PRO A 110 2.02 5.20 -29.34
CA PRO A 110 0.85 5.11 -28.47
C PRO A 110 0.23 6.46 -28.08
N ALA A 111 1.03 7.52 -27.96
CA ALA A 111 0.55 8.87 -27.64
C ALA A 111 -0.18 9.57 -28.80
N SER A 112 -0.04 9.06 -30.02
CA SER A 112 -0.60 9.65 -31.24
C SER A 112 -2.01 9.16 -31.56
N PHE A 113 -2.65 8.43 -30.65
CA PHE A 113 -4.03 8.00 -30.79
C PHE A 113 -4.66 7.70 -29.42
N THR A 114 -5.98 7.62 -29.39
CA THR A 114 -6.77 7.16 -28.23
C THR A 114 -7.69 6.03 -28.65
N ILE A 115 -7.88 5.03 -27.78
CA ILE A 115 -8.88 3.99 -28.01
C ILE A 115 -10.26 4.62 -27.80
N ILE A 116 -11.12 4.50 -28.81
CA ILE A 116 -12.50 5.03 -28.77
C ILE A 116 -13.55 3.91 -28.64
N GLU A 117 -13.21 2.69 -29.06
CA GLU A 117 -14.10 1.54 -29.01
C GLU A 117 -13.29 0.25 -28.87
N GLU A 118 -13.72 -0.63 -27.96
CA GLU A 118 -13.24 -2.01 -27.86
C GLU A 118 -14.24 -2.93 -28.57
N ILE A 119 -13.82 -3.52 -29.68
CA ILE A 119 -14.61 -4.50 -30.42
C ILE A 119 -14.34 -5.88 -29.80
N PRO A 120 -15.39 -6.61 -29.39
CA PRO A 120 -15.23 -7.94 -28.78
C PRO A 120 -14.56 -8.93 -29.75
N PRO A 121 -13.87 -9.95 -29.22
CA PRO A 121 -13.27 -10.98 -30.07
C PRO A 121 -14.35 -11.76 -30.83
N ARG A 122 -14.00 -12.23 -32.03
CA ARG A 122 -14.88 -13.10 -32.83
C ARG A 122 -15.24 -14.39 -32.10
N ASP A 123 -14.30 -14.93 -31.33
CA ASP A 123 -14.49 -16.09 -30.46
C ASP A 123 -14.05 -15.76 -29.02
N PRO A 124 -14.99 -15.29 -28.18
CA PRO A 124 -14.72 -14.98 -26.78
C PRO A 124 -14.30 -16.20 -25.95
N THR A 125 -14.77 -17.40 -26.31
CA THR A 125 -14.43 -18.64 -25.61
C THR A 125 -12.97 -18.99 -25.85
N LYS A 126 -12.52 -18.90 -27.12
CA LYS A 126 -11.13 -19.12 -27.48
C LYS A 126 -10.19 -18.10 -26.84
N LEU A 127 -10.56 -16.82 -26.84
CA LEU A 127 -9.76 -15.81 -26.15
C LEU A 127 -9.63 -16.12 -24.65
N ARG A 128 -10.73 -16.52 -24.00
CA ARG A 128 -10.71 -16.93 -22.59
C ARG A 128 -9.80 -18.13 -22.38
N GLU A 129 -9.86 -19.15 -23.24
CA GLU A 129 -8.95 -20.29 -23.20
C GLU A 129 -7.49 -19.82 -23.22
N LEU A 130 -7.12 -18.96 -24.18
CA LEU A 130 -5.75 -18.45 -24.28
C LEU A 130 -5.31 -17.67 -23.04
N LEU A 131 -6.18 -16.83 -22.47
CA LEU A 131 -5.83 -15.91 -21.38
C LEU A 131 -5.96 -16.51 -19.97
N GLU A 132 -6.81 -17.52 -19.80
CA GLU A 132 -7.16 -18.08 -18.48
C GLU A 132 -6.82 -19.57 -18.34
N HIS A 133 -6.20 -20.20 -19.34
CA HIS A 133 -5.75 -21.59 -19.16
C HIS A 133 -4.80 -21.75 -17.97
N ARG A 134 -4.71 -22.97 -17.44
CA ARG A 134 -3.95 -23.29 -16.24
C ARG A 134 -2.86 -24.29 -16.58
N TRP A 135 -1.60 -23.85 -16.52
CA TRP A 135 -0.46 -24.67 -16.92
C TRP A 135 0.28 -25.28 -15.72
N GLY A 136 0.71 -26.52 -15.87
CA GLY A 136 1.56 -27.24 -14.91
C GLY A 136 0.89 -27.50 -13.55
N VAL A 137 1.67 -28.05 -12.62
CA VAL A 137 1.19 -28.48 -11.29
C VAL A 137 0.62 -27.32 -10.46
N LEU A 138 1.22 -26.13 -10.56
CA LEU A 138 0.74 -24.94 -9.85
C LEU A 138 -0.46 -24.28 -10.53
N ARG A 139 -0.97 -24.82 -11.65
CA ARG A 139 -2.12 -24.27 -12.38
C ARG A 139 -1.93 -22.78 -12.66
N THR A 140 -0.79 -22.42 -13.24
CA THR A 140 -0.43 -21.01 -13.45
C THR A 140 -1.12 -20.46 -14.69
N PRO A 141 -1.75 -19.28 -14.61
CA PRO A 141 -2.29 -18.56 -15.76
C PRO A 141 -1.18 -17.92 -16.60
N PRO A 142 -1.42 -17.62 -17.90
CA PRO A 142 -0.49 -16.90 -18.77
C PRO A 142 0.11 -15.64 -18.16
N LEU A 143 -0.71 -14.85 -17.46
CA LEU A 143 -0.25 -13.60 -16.86
C LEU A 143 0.82 -13.83 -15.77
N ILE A 144 0.67 -14.89 -14.98
CA ILE A 144 1.68 -15.32 -14.00
C ILE A 144 2.88 -15.94 -14.71
N MET A 145 2.66 -16.78 -15.74
CA MET A 145 3.74 -17.35 -16.55
C MET A 145 4.62 -16.28 -17.21
N CYS A 146 4.03 -15.16 -17.63
CA CYS A 146 4.75 -14.02 -18.17
C CYS A 146 5.75 -13.45 -17.15
N ILE A 147 5.34 -13.32 -15.89
CA ILE A 147 6.24 -12.88 -14.81
C ILE A 147 7.29 -13.93 -14.49
N MET A 148 6.91 -15.22 -14.42
CA MET A 148 7.87 -16.30 -14.20
C MET A 148 8.95 -16.28 -15.27
N GLY A 149 8.55 -16.24 -16.55
CA GLY A 149 9.44 -16.11 -17.69
C GLY A 149 10.41 -14.94 -17.57
N ALA A 150 9.88 -13.76 -17.26
CA ALA A 150 10.69 -12.55 -17.08
C ALA A 150 11.73 -12.64 -15.95
N LYS A 151 11.57 -13.56 -15.00
CA LYS A 151 12.44 -13.71 -13.83
C LYS A 151 13.37 -14.91 -13.91
N THR A 152 12.99 -15.96 -14.65
CA THR A 152 13.69 -17.25 -14.64
C THR A 152 14.20 -17.69 -16.01
N VAL A 153 13.66 -17.16 -17.10
CA VAL A 153 14.05 -17.57 -18.46
C VAL A 153 15.09 -16.59 -19.00
N VAL A 154 16.26 -17.12 -19.36
CA VAL A 154 17.30 -16.34 -20.03
C VAL A 154 16.94 -16.20 -21.50
N ASN A 155 16.32 -15.07 -21.87
CA ASN A 155 16.13 -14.68 -23.26
C ASN A 155 16.45 -13.18 -23.42
N PRO A 156 17.58 -12.81 -24.05
CA PRO A 156 17.99 -11.42 -24.18
C PRO A 156 17.03 -10.59 -25.07
N THR A 157 16.23 -11.26 -25.90
CA THR A 157 15.24 -10.63 -26.77
C THR A 157 13.84 -10.61 -26.17
N GLY A 158 13.64 -11.18 -24.98
CA GLY A 158 12.33 -11.35 -24.36
C GLY A 158 11.64 -10.02 -24.06
N ARG A 159 10.37 -9.92 -24.43
CA ARG A 159 9.55 -8.69 -24.34
C ARG A 159 8.40 -8.81 -23.33
N TRP A 160 8.64 -9.45 -22.18
CA TRP A 160 7.58 -9.77 -21.21
C TRP A 160 6.77 -8.57 -20.72
N LYS A 161 7.37 -7.37 -20.62
CA LYS A 161 6.63 -6.16 -20.23
C LYS A 161 5.52 -5.82 -21.24
N ASP A 162 5.81 -5.99 -22.53
CA ASP A 162 4.91 -5.65 -23.63
C ASP A 162 3.84 -6.74 -23.73
N ILE A 163 4.25 -8.02 -23.61
CA ILE A 163 3.34 -9.18 -23.51
C ILE A 163 2.35 -9.01 -22.36
N GLY A 164 2.82 -8.75 -21.13
CA GLY A 164 1.94 -8.63 -19.97
C GLY A 164 0.93 -7.49 -20.11
N VAL A 165 1.34 -6.35 -20.69
CA VAL A 165 0.42 -5.24 -21.01
C VAL A 165 -0.62 -5.68 -22.04
N LEU A 166 -0.20 -6.36 -23.11
CA LEU A 166 -1.13 -6.89 -24.12
C LEU A 166 -2.14 -7.87 -23.53
N LEU A 167 -1.70 -8.82 -22.70
CA LEU A 167 -2.60 -9.77 -22.02
C LEU A 167 -3.66 -9.01 -21.19
N ILE A 168 -3.24 -7.99 -20.43
CA ILE A 168 -4.14 -7.17 -19.60
C ILE A 168 -5.13 -6.36 -20.45
N GLU A 169 -4.70 -5.81 -21.59
CA GLU A 169 -5.56 -5.08 -22.53
C GLU A 169 -6.62 -5.99 -23.16
N HIS A 170 -6.25 -7.23 -23.50
CA HIS A 170 -7.16 -8.21 -24.08
C HIS A 170 -8.09 -8.87 -23.06
N GLY A 171 -7.90 -8.60 -21.77
CA GLY A 171 -8.84 -9.00 -20.72
C GLY A 171 -8.35 -10.12 -19.81
N ALA A 172 -7.03 -10.39 -19.75
CA ALA A 172 -6.49 -11.33 -18.78
C ALA A 172 -6.91 -10.94 -17.36
N ASN A 173 -7.36 -11.93 -16.58
CA ASN A 173 -7.80 -11.69 -15.22
C ASN A 173 -6.61 -11.41 -14.29
N VAL A 174 -6.52 -10.17 -13.82
CA VAL A 174 -5.41 -9.71 -12.96
C VAL A 174 -5.43 -10.32 -11.55
N ASP A 175 -6.59 -10.80 -11.11
CA ASP A 175 -6.79 -11.48 -9.82
C ASP A 175 -6.72 -13.00 -9.94
N ASP A 176 -6.27 -13.54 -11.08
CA ASP A 176 -6.02 -14.96 -11.16
C ASP A 176 -4.93 -15.39 -10.17
N LYS A 177 -5.16 -16.57 -9.59
CA LYS A 177 -4.32 -17.19 -8.59
C LYS A 177 -3.83 -18.53 -9.09
N ASP A 178 -2.62 -18.89 -8.67
CA ASP A 178 -2.11 -20.25 -8.80
C ASP A 178 -2.79 -21.20 -7.78
N LEU A 179 -2.32 -22.45 -7.74
CA LEU A 179 -2.80 -23.47 -6.82
C LEU A 179 -2.61 -23.10 -5.34
N VAL A 180 -1.62 -22.29 -4.99
CA VAL A 180 -1.32 -21.87 -3.60
C VAL A 180 -2.03 -20.55 -3.27
N GLY A 181 -2.79 -19.97 -4.19
CA GLY A 181 -3.48 -18.70 -3.99
C GLY A 181 -2.62 -17.47 -4.32
N LYS A 182 -1.42 -17.66 -4.88
CA LYS A 182 -0.51 -16.59 -5.25
C LYS A 182 -0.95 -15.91 -6.54
N THR A 183 -1.01 -14.59 -6.49
CA THR A 183 -1.36 -13.70 -7.62
C THR A 183 -0.11 -13.26 -8.38
N VAL A 184 -0.32 -12.56 -9.48
CA VAL A 184 0.72 -11.85 -10.24
C VAL A 184 1.64 -10.97 -9.36
N VAL A 185 1.11 -10.39 -8.27
CA VAL A 185 1.91 -9.56 -7.34
C VAL A 185 2.85 -10.42 -6.50
N HIS A 186 2.44 -11.62 -6.07
CA HIS A 186 3.29 -12.55 -5.32
C HIS A 186 4.47 -13.01 -6.16
N TYR A 187 4.24 -13.30 -7.45
CA TYR A 187 5.32 -13.68 -8.36
C TYR A 187 6.22 -12.49 -8.74
N GLY A 188 5.63 -11.31 -8.96
CA GLY A 188 6.38 -10.12 -9.37
C GLY A 188 7.23 -9.54 -8.26
N CYS A 189 6.64 -9.40 -7.06
CA CYS A 189 7.23 -8.70 -5.93
C CYS A 189 7.60 -9.58 -4.72
N GLY A 190 7.26 -10.88 -4.72
CA GLY A 190 7.60 -11.79 -3.63
C GLY A 190 8.92 -12.52 -3.86
N GLY A 191 9.80 -12.52 -2.84
CA GLY A 191 10.92 -13.45 -2.55
C GLY A 191 11.97 -13.78 -3.63
N MET A 192 11.77 -13.41 -4.89
CA MET A 192 12.60 -13.75 -6.04
C MET A 192 13.02 -12.48 -6.80
N LEU A 193 14.06 -12.61 -7.65
CA LEU A 193 14.65 -11.55 -8.48
C LEU A 193 13.63 -10.55 -9.06
N ARG A 194 13.73 -9.29 -8.67
CA ARG A 194 12.96 -8.21 -9.29
C ARG A 194 13.48 -7.92 -10.70
N THR A 195 12.58 -7.81 -11.69
CA THR A 195 12.95 -7.37 -13.04
C THR A 195 12.14 -6.16 -13.51
N PRO A 196 12.71 -5.25 -14.33
CA PRO A 196 11.96 -4.13 -14.89
C PRO A 196 10.69 -4.55 -15.65
N HIS A 197 10.68 -5.78 -16.21
CA HIS A 197 9.49 -6.35 -16.84
C HIS A 197 8.39 -6.62 -15.82
N SER A 198 8.71 -7.35 -14.74
CA SER A 198 7.74 -7.67 -13.68
C SER A 198 7.14 -6.42 -13.04
N ASP A 199 7.93 -5.37 -12.83
CA ASP A 199 7.48 -4.07 -12.31
C ASP A 199 6.35 -3.46 -13.13
N VAL A 200 6.50 -3.44 -14.46
CA VAL A 200 5.52 -2.85 -15.37
C VAL A 200 4.21 -3.62 -15.31
N ILE A 201 4.29 -4.96 -15.32
CA ILE A 201 3.14 -5.85 -15.30
C ILE A 201 2.38 -5.71 -13.98
N VAL A 202 3.08 -5.76 -12.84
CA VAL A 202 2.47 -5.60 -11.51
C VAL A 202 1.80 -4.23 -11.38
N LYS A 203 2.47 -3.15 -11.80
CA LYS A 203 1.88 -1.79 -11.78
C LYS A 203 0.62 -1.71 -12.63
N ALA A 204 0.62 -2.32 -13.83
CA ALA A 204 -0.55 -2.35 -14.70
C ALA A 204 -1.73 -3.13 -14.06
N CYS A 205 -1.44 -4.27 -13.41
CA CYS A 205 -2.44 -5.05 -12.70
C CYS A 205 -3.03 -4.28 -11.50
N CYS A 206 -2.19 -3.70 -10.65
CA CYS A 206 -2.61 -2.91 -9.50
C CYS A 206 -3.31 -1.60 -9.90
N LYS A 207 -3.03 -1.05 -11.09
CA LYS A 207 -3.81 0.09 -11.63
C LYS A 207 -5.25 -0.32 -11.92
N LYS A 208 -5.49 -1.53 -12.43
CA LYS A 208 -6.86 -2.06 -12.64
C LYS A 208 -7.52 -2.48 -11.33
N MET A 209 -6.78 -3.10 -10.42
CA MET A 209 -7.28 -3.55 -9.12
C MET A 209 -6.29 -3.17 -8.01
N PRO A 210 -6.46 -2.00 -7.36
CA PRO A 210 -5.53 -1.53 -6.32
C PRO A 210 -5.41 -2.48 -5.12
N SER A 211 -6.50 -3.16 -4.75
CA SER A 211 -6.52 -4.12 -3.63
C SER A 211 -5.70 -5.39 -3.89
N LEU A 212 -5.31 -5.65 -5.13
CA LEU A 212 -4.56 -6.85 -5.51
C LEU A 212 -3.21 -6.97 -4.80
N VAL A 213 -2.62 -5.83 -4.42
CA VAL A 213 -1.32 -5.79 -3.70
C VAL A 213 -1.40 -6.41 -2.30
N ASP A 214 -2.60 -6.41 -1.72
CA ASP A 214 -2.91 -6.87 -0.36
C ASP A 214 -3.65 -8.22 -0.36
N THR A 215 -3.77 -8.87 -1.52
CA THR A 215 -4.37 -10.21 -1.62
C THR A 215 -3.54 -11.20 -0.82
N ARG A 216 -4.21 -12.01 0.00
CA ARG A 216 -3.62 -13.13 0.72
C ARG A 216 -3.64 -14.40 -0.12
N ASP A 217 -2.55 -15.16 -0.08
CA ASP A 217 -2.51 -16.52 -0.61
C ASP A 217 -3.20 -17.52 0.36
N ARG A 218 -3.11 -18.83 0.08
CA ARG A 218 -3.72 -19.88 0.91
C ARG A 218 -3.03 -20.09 2.26
N MET A 219 -1.89 -19.48 2.49
CA MET A 219 -1.19 -19.48 3.77
C MET A 219 -1.52 -18.20 4.57
N GLY A 220 -2.32 -17.32 3.98
CA GLY A 220 -2.66 -16.02 4.54
C GLY A 220 -1.60 -14.97 4.25
N GLU A 221 -0.53 -15.30 3.54
CA GLU A 221 0.58 -14.39 3.30
C GLU A 221 0.21 -13.34 2.25
N VAL A 222 0.65 -12.11 2.46
CA VAL A 222 0.67 -11.07 1.42
C VAL A 222 2.05 -11.02 0.77
N ALA A 223 2.11 -10.64 -0.52
CA ALA A 223 3.36 -10.55 -1.27
C ALA A 223 4.45 -9.71 -0.58
N LEU A 224 4.07 -8.70 0.22
CA LEU A 224 5.00 -7.85 0.96
C LEU A 224 5.80 -8.62 2.03
N GLN A 225 5.25 -9.69 2.61
CA GLN A 225 5.99 -10.53 3.57
C GLN A 225 7.21 -11.17 2.91
N GLY A 226 7.04 -11.71 1.70
CA GLY A 226 8.14 -12.31 0.94
C GLY A 226 9.26 -11.31 0.64
N ALA A 227 8.93 -10.09 0.21
CA ALA A 227 9.91 -9.03 -0.04
C ALA A 227 10.66 -8.61 1.23
N VAL A 228 9.95 -8.48 2.36
CA VAL A 228 10.56 -8.15 3.66
C VAL A 228 11.45 -9.28 4.16
N MET A 229 11.05 -10.54 4.00
CA MET A 229 11.79 -11.72 4.47
C MET A 229 13.17 -11.83 3.84
N VAL A 230 13.27 -11.58 2.53
CA VAL A 230 14.54 -11.65 1.79
C VAL A 230 15.32 -10.32 1.82
N GLY A 231 14.75 -9.26 2.39
CA GLY A 231 15.38 -7.93 2.44
C GLY A 231 15.41 -7.20 1.09
N ASP A 232 14.48 -7.47 0.18
CA ASP A 232 14.39 -6.82 -1.13
C ASP A 232 13.83 -5.39 -0.98
N ILE A 233 14.75 -4.44 -0.77
CA ILE A 233 14.43 -3.04 -0.49
C ILE A 233 13.65 -2.43 -1.66
N GLU A 234 14.02 -2.75 -2.89
CA GLU A 234 13.40 -2.23 -4.09
C GLU A 234 11.93 -2.66 -4.21
N ASN A 235 11.62 -3.94 -3.98
CA ASN A 235 10.24 -4.42 -3.97
C ASN A 235 9.46 -3.86 -2.77
N VAL A 236 10.06 -3.78 -1.58
CA VAL A 236 9.43 -3.15 -0.41
C VAL A 236 9.08 -1.69 -0.72
N GLN A 237 9.99 -0.94 -1.36
CA GLN A 237 9.76 0.44 -1.75
C GLN A 237 8.66 0.55 -2.81
N LEU A 238 8.71 -0.28 -3.86
CA LEU A 238 7.66 -0.33 -4.90
C LEU A 238 6.29 -0.58 -4.28
N MET A 239 6.15 -1.61 -3.46
CA MET A 239 4.88 -2.01 -2.85
C MET A 239 4.35 -0.94 -1.89
N THR A 240 5.19 -0.39 -1.01
CA THR A 240 4.74 0.57 0.01
C THR A 240 4.55 1.99 -0.53
N GLU A 241 5.47 2.47 -1.36
CA GLU A 241 5.45 3.85 -1.85
C GLU A 241 4.63 4.02 -3.12
N THR A 242 4.67 3.05 -4.04
CA THR A 242 3.93 3.15 -5.31
C THR A 242 2.57 2.48 -5.21
N LEU A 243 2.54 1.20 -4.81
CA LEU A 243 1.31 0.39 -4.81
C LEU A 243 0.45 0.59 -3.55
N LYS A 244 0.99 1.25 -2.51
CA LYS A 244 0.32 1.56 -1.24
C LYS A 244 -0.10 0.32 -0.44
N ALA A 245 0.67 -0.76 -0.52
CA ALA A 245 0.46 -1.99 0.24
C ALA A 245 0.34 -1.74 1.76
N ASP A 246 -0.52 -2.52 2.43
CA ASP A 246 -0.71 -2.46 3.87
C ASP A 246 0.25 -3.42 4.60
N PRO A 247 1.26 -2.90 5.33
CA PRO A 247 2.20 -3.74 6.06
C PRO A 247 1.64 -4.30 7.39
N LEU A 248 0.37 -4.04 7.71
CA LEU A 248 -0.29 -4.46 8.94
C LEU A 248 -1.20 -5.67 8.74
N ILE A 249 -1.34 -6.17 7.51
CA ILE A 249 -2.12 -7.37 7.22
C ILE A 249 -1.36 -8.60 7.77
N PRO A 250 -1.95 -9.36 8.72
CA PRO A 250 -1.30 -10.57 9.23
C PRO A 250 -1.56 -11.78 8.33
N ASP A 251 -0.70 -12.77 8.36
CA ASP A 251 -1.01 -14.12 7.88
C ASP A 251 -1.87 -14.91 8.90
N PHE A 252 -2.07 -16.21 8.65
CA PHE A 252 -2.83 -17.08 9.56
C PHE A 252 -2.12 -17.37 10.89
N HIS A 253 -0.83 -17.07 11.00
CA HIS A 253 -0.07 -17.14 12.25
C HIS A 253 -0.01 -15.79 13.00
N GLY A 254 -0.65 -14.74 12.47
CA GLY A 254 -0.62 -13.40 13.04
C GLY A 254 0.64 -12.61 12.69
N VAL A 255 1.51 -13.12 11.82
CA VAL A 255 2.75 -12.46 11.42
C VAL A 255 2.42 -11.42 10.34
N THR A 256 2.88 -10.19 10.54
CA THR A 256 2.70 -9.08 9.60
C THR A 256 4.04 -8.69 8.99
N PRO A 257 4.07 -8.06 7.79
CA PRO A 257 5.29 -7.43 7.26
C PRO A 257 6.00 -6.51 8.28
N MET A 258 5.21 -5.75 9.05
CA MET A 258 5.70 -4.89 10.14
C MET A 258 6.40 -5.67 11.27
N SER A 259 5.90 -6.86 11.62
CA SER A 259 6.54 -7.67 12.68
C SER A 259 7.86 -8.33 12.24
N MET A 260 8.05 -8.52 10.92
CA MET A 260 9.21 -9.16 10.31
C MET A 260 10.37 -8.18 10.02
N CYS A 261 10.09 -6.89 9.82
CA CYS A 261 11.08 -5.90 9.35
C CYS A 261 12.16 -5.49 10.38
N ARG A 262 12.36 -6.26 11.46
CA ARG A 262 13.18 -5.86 12.63
C ARG A 262 14.69 -5.87 12.39
N TYR A 263 15.16 -6.58 11.37
CA TYR A 263 16.58 -6.83 11.18
C TYR A 263 17.26 -5.86 10.19
N ASP A 264 16.52 -5.26 9.24
CA ASP A 264 17.07 -4.28 8.29
C ASP A 264 16.54 -2.85 8.59
N PRO A 265 17.41 -1.88 8.94
CA PRO A 265 17.00 -0.51 9.25
C PRO A 265 16.30 0.24 8.11
N LYS A 266 16.66 -0.02 6.85
CA LYS A 266 16.03 0.61 5.67
C LYS A 266 14.64 0.03 5.47
N VAL A 267 14.50 -1.30 5.48
CA VAL A 267 13.19 -1.98 5.36
C VAL A 267 12.28 -1.55 6.51
N SER A 268 12.80 -1.53 7.75
CA SER A 268 12.07 -1.07 8.94
C SER A 268 11.54 0.35 8.79
N ARG A 269 12.33 1.27 8.22
CA ARG A 269 11.92 2.66 7.98
C ARG A 269 10.79 2.74 6.95
N LEU A 270 10.92 2.05 5.81
CA LEU A 270 9.90 2.02 4.75
C LEU A 270 8.57 1.48 5.29
N ILE A 271 8.63 0.31 5.94
CA ILE A 271 7.48 -0.38 6.51
C ILE A 271 6.83 0.44 7.63
N SER A 272 7.61 1.01 8.56
CA SER A 272 7.10 1.86 9.64
C SER A 272 6.43 3.14 9.11
N SER A 273 6.98 3.73 8.05
CA SER A 273 6.42 4.90 7.37
C SER A 273 5.07 4.57 6.73
N ALA A 274 4.98 3.45 6.01
CA ALA A 274 3.74 2.96 5.41
C ALA A 274 2.67 2.67 6.47
N ALA A 275 3.02 1.91 7.51
CA ALA A 275 2.13 1.60 8.64
C ALA A 275 1.60 2.87 9.32
N SER A 276 2.47 3.87 9.53
CA SER A 276 2.09 5.15 10.15
C SER A 276 1.12 5.94 9.29
N LYS A 277 1.25 5.90 7.96
CA LYS A 277 0.32 6.57 7.03
C LYS A 277 -1.07 5.92 7.10
N ILE A 278 -1.15 4.59 7.18
CA ILE A 278 -2.41 3.85 7.26
C ILE A 278 -3.10 4.10 8.60
N LYS A 279 -2.38 3.94 9.72
CA LYS A 279 -2.92 4.28 11.06
C LYS A 279 -3.27 5.75 11.19
N GLY A 280 -2.48 6.65 10.59
CA GLY A 280 -2.77 8.09 10.56
C GLY A 280 -4.06 8.40 9.81
N LYS A 281 -4.34 7.71 8.69
CA LYS A 281 -5.63 7.80 7.98
C LYS A 281 -6.76 7.24 8.83
N ALA A 282 -6.60 6.04 9.39
CA ALA A 282 -7.60 5.42 10.26
C ALA A 282 -7.92 6.28 11.49
N MET A 283 -6.90 6.89 12.11
CA MET A 283 -7.08 7.81 13.24
C MET A 283 -7.76 9.11 12.78
N LYS A 284 -7.37 9.72 11.65
CA LYS A 284 -8.09 10.88 11.09
C LYS A 284 -9.55 10.56 10.76
N GLN A 285 -9.83 9.34 10.31
CA GLN A 285 -11.17 8.88 9.95
C GLN A 285 -12.02 8.53 11.19
N ALA A 286 -11.41 7.92 12.21
CA ALA A 286 -12.00 7.66 13.53
C ALA A 286 -12.20 8.95 14.35
N VAL A 287 -11.42 10.00 14.06
CA VAL A 287 -11.53 11.34 14.66
C VAL A 287 -12.52 12.23 13.89
N LYS A 288 -13.50 11.66 13.17
CA LYS A 288 -14.81 12.34 13.04
C LYS A 288 -15.58 12.15 14.35
N ALA A 289 -15.07 12.73 15.43
CA ALA A 289 -15.77 12.74 16.71
C ALA A 289 -17.11 13.46 16.51
N SER A 290 -18.20 12.95 17.09
CA SER A 290 -19.47 13.68 17.10
C SER A 290 -19.33 14.97 17.91
N CYS A 291 -20.16 15.96 17.60
CA CYS A 291 -20.25 17.17 18.39
C CYS A 291 -20.68 16.83 19.84
N ASP A 292 -19.92 17.28 20.84
CA ASP A 292 -20.17 17.06 22.27
C ASP A 292 -21.32 17.93 22.83
N SER A 293 -22.01 18.68 21.97
CA SER A 293 -23.16 19.50 22.36
C SER A 293 -24.40 18.64 22.42
N SER A 294 -25.13 18.72 23.54
CA SER A 294 -26.41 18.05 23.72
C SER A 294 -27.36 18.37 22.56
N GLY A 295 -27.90 17.33 21.91
CA GLY A 295 -28.82 17.46 20.77
C GLY A 295 -28.16 17.70 19.40
N CYS A 296 -26.82 17.66 19.28
CA CYS A 296 -26.13 17.86 18.02
C CYS A 296 -25.45 16.59 17.51
N SER A 297 -25.89 16.07 16.36
CA SER A 297 -25.31 14.88 15.72
C SER A 297 -24.33 15.20 14.58
N LYS A 298 -23.97 16.48 14.41
CA LYS A 298 -23.01 16.90 13.38
C LYS A 298 -21.59 16.43 13.75
N PRO A 299 -20.72 16.15 12.76
CA PRO A 299 -19.32 15.84 13.03
C PRO A 299 -18.61 17.05 13.65
N GLY A 300 -17.92 16.82 14.74
CA GLY A 300 -17.09 17.80 15.44
C GLY A 300 -15.79 18.05 14.68
N THR A 301 -15.63 19.28 14.20
CA THR A 301 -14.46 19.71 13.40
C THR A 301 -13.50 20.58 14.21
N LYS A 302 -13.95 21.10 15.37
CA LYS A 302 -13.20 22.02 16.23
C LYS A 302 -13.04 21.42 17.62
N LYS A 303 -11.83 21.41 18.19
CA LYS A 303 -11.62 20.93 19.57
C LYS A 303 -11.82 22.04 20.60
N CYS A 304 -12.20 21.68 21.82
CA CYS A 304 -12.09 22.60 22.95
C CYS A 304 -10.63 23.02 23.13
N THR A 305 -10.32 24.31 22.98
CA THR A 305 -8.94 24.84 23.06
C THR A 305 -8.30 24.68 24.43
N ARG A 306 -9.07 24.50 25.51
CA ARG A 306 -8.56 24.26 26.86
C ARG A 306 -8.13 22.82 27.09
N CYS A 307 -9.06 21.86 27.06
CA CYS A 307 -8.78 20.47 27.42
C CYS A 307 -8.40 19.58 26.23
N LEU A 308 -8.71 20.00 24.99
CA LEU A 308 -8.49 19.25 23.75
C LEU A 308 -9.13 17.85 23.69
N SER A 309 -9.98 17.50 24.66
CA SER A 309 -10.57 16.17 24.81
C SER A 309 -11.91 15.97 24.10
N VAL A 310 -12.61 17.05 23.76
CA VAL A 310 -13.93 17.03 23.10
C VAL A 310 -13.94 17.86 21.83
N TYR A 311 -14.90 17.56 20.95
CA TYR A 311 -15.05 18.18 19.63
C TYR A 311 -16.43 18.82 19.49
N TYR A 312 -16.49 19.91 18.74
CA TYR A 312 -17.70 20.65 18.41
C TYR A 312 -17.74 20.92 16.92
N CYS A 313 -18.93 20.90 16.33
CA CYS A 313 -19.08 21.24 14.91
C CYS A 313 -18.91 22.74 14.66
N SER A 314 -19.15 23.57 15.68
CA SER A 314 -19.11 25.03 15.60
C SER A 314 -18.78 25.68 16.96
N LYS A 315 -18.53 27.00 16.95
CA LYS A 315 -18.24 27.75 18.18
C LYS A 315 -19.50 27.88 19.06
N GLU A 316 -20.66 27.94 18.42
CA GLU A 316 -21.97 28.05 19.06
C GLU A 316 -22.26 26.78 19.88
N CYS A 317 -22.02 25.60 19.30
CA CYS A 317 -22.14 24.33 20.02
C CYS A 317 -21.16 24.22 21.20
N GLN A 318 -19.94 24.74 21.06
CA GLN A 318 -18.98 24.79 22.17
C GLN A 318 -19.48 25.67 23.33
N VAL A 319 -20.06 26.83 23.02
CA VAL A 319 -20.60 27.75 24.04
C VAL A 319 -21.85 27.16 24.70
N ALA A 320 -22.76 26.55 23.93
CA ALA A 320 -23.95 25.90 24.44
C ALA A 320 -23.60 24.75 25.41
N ALA A 321 -22.60 23.93 25.06
CA ALA A 321 -22.12 22.83 25.89
C ALA A 321 -21.25 23.29 27.09
N TRP A 322 -20.85 24.56 27.16
CA TRP A 322 -19.86 25.00 28.15
C TRP A 322 -20.31 24.78 29.60
N LYS A 323 -21.61 24.99 29.90
CA LYS A 323 -22.14 24.80 31.26
C LYS A 323 -21.94 23.36 31.75
N SER A 324 -22.19 22.36 30.90
CA SER A 324 -21.99 20.94 31.24
C SER A 324 -20.54 20.49 31.10
N HIS A 325 -19.78 21.07 30.18
CA HIS A 325 -18.38 20.70 29.91
C HIS A 325 -17.37 21.30 30.90
N LYS A 326 -17.60 22.52 31.42
CA LYS A 326 -16.63 23.31 32.23
C LYS A 326 -16.03 22.52 33.40
N GLY A 327 -16.85 21.76 34.13
CA GLY A 327 -16.39 20.94 35.26
C GLY A 327 -15.39 19.87 34.80
N LYS A 328 -15.77 19.07 33.80
CA LYS A 328 -14.91 18.03 33.20
C LYS A 328 -13.65 18.64 32.58
N CYS A 329 -13.77 19.78 31.91
CA CYS A 329 -12.64 20.51 31.33
C CYS A 329 -11.60 20.91 32.38
N ASN A 330 -12.05 21.45 33.52
CA ASN A 330 -11.16 21.82 34.62
C ASN A 330 -10.53 20.58 35.26
N GLN A 331 -11.31 19.52 35.47
CA GLN A 331 -10.81 18.26 36.04
C GLN A 331 -9.68 17.65 35.21
N ILE A 332 -9.80 17.68 33.87
CA ILE A 332 -8.75 17.23 32.95
C ILE A 332 -7.46 18.05 33.08
N LEU A 333 -7.59 19.35 33.39
CA LEU A 333 -6.44 20.26 33.56
C LEU A 333 -5.85 20.24 34.98
N THR A 334 -6.56 19.70 35.97
CA THR A 334 -6.01 19.53 37.33
C THR A 334 -5.43 18.13 37.55
N ASP A 335 -5.92 17.14 36.80
CA ASP A 335 -5.46 15.76 36.87
C ASP A 335 -4.18 15.55 36.05
N VAL A 336 -3.04 15.86 36.66
CA VAL A 336 -1.70 15.71 36.08
C VAL A 336 -0.99 14.49 36.65
N ILE A 337 -0.08 13.91 35.85
CA ILE A 337 0.85 12.89 36.30
C ILE A 337 2.21 13.54 36.52
N GLU A 338 2.72 13.46 37.75
CA GLU A 338 4.08 13.92 38.09
C GLU A 338 5.12 12.90 37.60
N VAL A 339 6.08 13.39 36.83
CA VAL A 339 7.19 12.62 36.28
C VAL A 339 8.51 13.23 36.77
N ARG A 340 9.36 12.41 37.36
CA ARG A 340 10.71 12.78 37.81
C ARG A 340 11.77 12.05 36.99
N LYS A 341 12.96 12.63 36.93
CA LYS A 341 14.11 12.01 36.28
C LYS A 341 14.62 10.84 37.13
N LEU A 342 14.90 9.72 36.48
CA LEU A 342 15.61 8.59 37.07
C LEU A 342 17.07 8.97 37.37
N THR A 343 17.49 8.84 38.64
CA THR A 343 18.83 9.22 39.11
C THR A 343 19.83 8.06 39.12
N SER A 344 19.35 6.82 39.05
CA SER A 344 20.17 5.61 39.20
C SER A 344 20.08 4.73 37.94
N GLY A 345 21.23 4.30 37.41
CA GLY A 345 21.35 3.42 36.24
C GLY A 345 22.28 3.95 35.15
N ASN A 346 22.87 3.04 34.35
CA ASN A 346 23.80 3.33 33.24
C ASN A 346 23.13 3.98 32.01
N TYR A 347 22.10 4.82 32.21
CA TYR A 347 21.41 5.55 31.14
C TYR A 347 22.15 6.84 30.72
N LYS A 348 23.44 6.96 31.09
CA LYS A 348 24.33 8.11 30.83
C LYS A 348 24.75 8.27 29.36
N HIS A 349 24.34 7.36 28.47
CA HIS A 349 24.80 7.30 27.07
C HIS A 349 23.67 7.39 26.05
N MET A 350 22.67 8.24 26.26
CA MET A 350 21.78 8.61 25.16
C MET A 350 22.47 9.65 24.27
N ARG A 351 22.61 9.34 22.98
CA ARG A 351 23.16 10.26 21.98
C ARG A 351 22.05 11.19 21.47
N GLY A 352 22.31 12.49 21.47
CA GLY A 352 21.52 13.46 20.71
C GLY A 352 21.67 13.24 19.21
N PHE A 353 20.81 13.90 18.41
CA PHE A 353 20.88 13.86 16.94
C PHE A 353 22.25 14.34 16.40
N ASN A 354 22.98 15.13 17.20
CA ASN A 354 24.32 15.67 16.89
C ASN A 354 25.47 14.93 17.60
N GLY A 355 25.24 13.74 18.16
CA GLY A 355 26.30 12.96 18.83
C GLY A 355 26.77 13.50 20.19
N GLN A 356 26.18 14.59 20.70
CA GLN A 356 26.46 15.09 22.05
C GLN A 356 25.84 14.20 23.14
N ASN A 357 26.60 13.98 24.22
CA ASN A 357 26.12 13.30 25.42
C ASN A 357 25.13 14.20 26.17
N PHE A 358 23.95 13.68 26.52
CA PHE A 358 22.99 14.43 27.31
C PHE A 358 23.40 14.47 28.78
N ASN A 359 23.70 15.67 29.28
CA ASN A 359 23.62 15.96 30.71
C ASN A 359 22.13 15.94 31.08
N GLY A 360 21.66 14.85 31.71
CA GLY A 360 20.23 14.63 31.91
C GLY A 360 19.53 15.81 32.61
N TRP A 361 18.22 15.97 32.34
CA TRP A 361 17.40 17.11 32.76
C TRP A 361 17.65 17.65 34.19
N ASN A 362 17.69 18.98 34.31
CA ASN A 362 18.01 19.73 35.52
C ASN A 362 16.77 20.34 36.23
N GLY A 363 15.57 19.90 35.86
CA GLY A 363 14.33 20.40 36.46
C GLY A 363 13.88 21.76 35.91
N LYS A 364 14.49 22.30 34.83
CA LYS A 364 14.06 23.57 34.20
C LYS A 364 13.20 23.34 32.95
N PRO A 365 12.23 24.22 32.65
CA PRO A 365 11.51 24.20 31.38
C PRO A 365 12.45 24.32 30.16
N PRO A 366 12.05 23.80 28.97
CA PRO A 366 12.86 23.91 27.75
C PRO A 366 12.88 25.35 27.19
N GLY A 367 14.06 25.79 26.70
CA GLY A 367 14.22 27.07 26.01
C GLY A 367 14.03 28.29 26.92
N SER A 368 13.26 29.28 26.46
CA SER A 368 12.93 30.50 27.21
C SER A 368 11.64 30.39 28.05
N LYS A 369 11.10 29.18 28.22
CA LYS A 369 9.85 28.93 28.94
C LYS A 369 10.01 29.14 30.44
N GLN A 370 8.99 29.68 31.08
CA GLN A 370 8.95 29.88 32.53
C GLN A 370 8.34 28.67 33.27
N LEU A 371 8.51 28.63 34.59
CA LEU A 371 7.84 27.63 35.44
C LEU A 371 6.32 27.78 35.32
N ASN A 372 5.61 26.65 35.37
CA ASN A 372 4.18 26.50 35.10
C ASN A 372 3.72 26.88 33.68
N GLU A 373 4.61 27.34 32.81
CA GLU A 373 4.29 27.55 31.40
C GLU A 373 4.20 26.20 30.67
N GLU A 374 3.18 26.06 29.85
CA GLU A 374 2.91 24.79 29.16
C GLU A 374 3.70 24.65 27.85
N PHE A 375 4.08 23.42 27.56
CA PHE A 375 4.75 23.00 26.34
C PHE A 375 4.36 21.56 25.98
N ILE A 376 4.81 21.08 24.82
CA ILE A 376 4.52 19.72 24.36
C ILE A 376 5.73 18.84 24.65
N VAL A 377 5.45 17.63 25.14
CA VAL A 377 6.44 16.56 25.28
C VAL A 377 6.01 15.32 24.51
N LYS A 378 7.00 14.58 24.02
CA LYS A 378 6.82 13.25 23.45
C LYS A 378 7.35 12.25 24.45
N ILE A 379 6.49 11.32 24.85
CA ILE A 379 6.85 10.22 25.73
C ILE A 379 6.89 8.96 24.88
N GLN A 380 8.05 8.31 24.86
CA GLN A 380 8.30 7.06 24.17
C GLN A 380 8.31 5.91 25.18
N TYR A 381 7.51 4.89 24.89
CA TYR A 381 7.26 3.73 25.71
C TYR A 381 7.60 2.45 24.93
N THR A 382 8.36 1.56 25.56
CA THR A 382 8.72 0.25 25.00
C THR A 382 8.33 -0.81 26.03
N PRO A 383 7.18 -1.49 25.86
CA PRO A 383 6.72 -2.52 26.78
C PRO A 383 7.81 -3.55 27.11
N GLY A 384 8.06 -3.75 28.41
CA GLY A 384 8.90 -4.84 28.92
C GLY A 384 10.41 -4.72 28.68
N THR A 385 10.92 -3.60 28.14
CA THR A 385 12.35 -3.51 27.78
C THR A 385 13.09 -2.33 28.42
N PHE A 386 12.54 -1.12 28.35
CA PHE A 386 13.25 0.09 28.77
C PHE A 386 12.35 1.07 29.52
N PRO A 387 12.90 1.88 30.44
CA PRO A 387 12.22 3.04 31.00
C PRO A 387 11.68 3.98 29.91
N CYS A 388 10.66 4.77 30.25
CA CYS A 388 10.09 5.74 29.31
C CYS A 388 11.05 6.91 29.07
N LEU A 389 11.10 7.37 27.81
CA LEU A 389 11.89 8.52 27.39
C LEU A 389 10.96 9.70 27.11
N CYS A 390 11.15 10.83 27.80
CA CYS A 390 10.36 12.05 27.65
C CYS A 390 11.23 13.21 27.18
N TYR A 391 10.81 13.90 26.12
CA TYR A 391 11.53 15.06 25.58
C TYR A 391 10.62 16.04 24.85
N ASP A 392 11.06 17.29 24.70
CA ASP A 392 10.43 18.28 23.83
C ASP A 392 10.94 18.17 22.38
N LYS A 393 10.28 18.85 21.43
CA LYS A 393 10.62 18.82 20.00
C LYS A 393 12.10 19.13 19.71
N LYS A 394 12.68 20.10 20.42
CA LYS A 394 14.08 20.53 20.22
C LYS A 394 15.06 19.73 21.10
N ARG A 395 14.57 18.82 21.93
CA ARG A 395 15.35 18.06 22.93
C ARG A 395 16.17 18.95 23.86
N LEU A 396 15.69 20.16 24.14
CA LEU A 396 16.23 21.05 25.16
C LEU A 396 15.93 20.50 26.56
N MET A 397 14.84 19.74 26.69
CA MET A 397 14.48 18.94 27.84
C MET A 397 14.45 17.46 27.42
N CYS A 398 15.16 16.62 28.17
CA CYS A 398 15.17 15.18 27.96
C CYS A 398 15.39 14.44 29.29
N LEU A 399 14.45 13.56 29.66
CA LEU A 399 14.54 12.76 30.87
C LEU A 399 14.08 11.33 30.62
N VAL A 400 14.58 10.42 31.44
CA VAL A 400 14.15 9.03 31.53
C VAL A 400 13.41 8.84 32.84
N PHE A 401 12.32 8.09 32.82
CA PHE A 401 11.53 7.77 34.00
C PHE A 401 10.94 6.37 33.93
N ASP A 402 10.61 5.81 35.08
CA ASP A 402 10.03 4.48 35.25
C ASP A 402 8.99 4.49 36.38
N LYS A 403 8.55 3.30 36.80
CA LYS A 403 7.61 3.12 37.92
C LYS A 403 8.11 3.66 39.27
N THR A 404 9.43 3.81 39.46
CA THR A 404 10.01 4.34 40.71
C THR A 404 9.94 5.87 40.76
N THR A 405 9.93 6.52 39.59
CA THR A 405 9.99 7.98 39.45
C THR A 405 8.71 8.61 38.93
N CYS A 406 7.70 7.78 38.65
CA CYS A 406 6.36 8.18 38.25
C CYS A 406 5.33 7.30 38.99
N PRO A 407 4.63 7.81 40.02
CA PRO A 407 3.67 7.04 40.79
C PRO A 407 2.51 6.46 39.96
N ARG A 408 2.15 7.15 38.86
CA ARG A 408 1.07 6.75 37.93
C ARG A 408 1.63 6.27 36.59
N TYR A 409 2.75 5.56 36.64
CA TYR A 409 3.47 5.07 35.47
C TYR A 409 2.60 4.20 34.56
N ASP A 410 1.90 3.22 35.13
CA ASP A 410 1.10 2.26 34.36
C ASP A 410 -0.09 2.93 33.67
N GLU A 411 -0.73 3.91 34.31
CA GLU A 411 -1.79 4.70 33.71
C GLU A 411 -1.29 5.47 32.49
N LEU A 412 -0.14 6.16 32.61
CA LEU A 412 0.46 6.89 31.50
C LEU A 412 0.88 5.95 30.35
N CYS A 413 1.48 4.81 30.67
CA CYS A 413 1.88 3.81 29.68
C CYS A 413 0.68 3.16 28.99
N HIS A 414 -0.40 2.89 29.72
CA HIS A 414 -1.64 2.37 29.15
C HIS A 414 -2.25 3.36 28.16
N VAL A 415 -2.26 4.66 28.49
CA VAL A 415 -2.69 5.71 27.57
C VAL A 415 -1.83 5.74 26.30
N ILE A 416 -0.51 5.62 26.42
CA ILE A 416 0.40 5.55 25.26
C ILE A 416 0.14 4.28 24.43
N ALA A 417 0.00 3.13 25.08
CA ALA A 417 -0.21 1.84 24.43
C ALA A 417 -1.52 1.80 23.62
N THR A 418 -2.59 2.40 24.15
CA THR A 418 -3.93 2.36 23.56
C THR A 418 -4.17 3.48 22.54
N LYS A 419 -3.65 4.68 22.78
CA LYS A 419 -3.96 5.87 21.97
C LYS A 419 -2.78 6.41 21.16
N GLY A 420 -1.56 6.01 21.48
CA GLY A 420 -0.35 6.46 20.81
C GLY A 420 -0.08 5.74 19.48
N PRO A 421 0.58 6.37 18.51
CA PRO A 421 1.06 5.68 17.31
C PRO A 421 1.87 4.43 17.65
N LEU A 422 1.41 3.28 17.12
CA LEU A 422 1.98 1.96 17.36
C LEU A 422 2.02 1.52 18.84
N GLY A 423 1.35 2.23 19.74
CA GLY A 423 1.44 1.99 21.18
C GLY A 423 2.83 2.29 21.77
N ARG A 424 3.69 3.00 21.03
CA ARG A 424 5.11 3.23 21.39
C ARG A 424 5.43 4.66 21.76
N LYS A 425 4.56 5.61 21.43
CA LYS A 425 4.77 7.02 21.76
C LYS A 425 3.47 7.78 21.78
N ALA A 426 3.39 8.83 22.59
CA ALA A 426 2.31 9.82 22.50
C ALA A 426 2.84 11.21 22.84
N TYR A 427 2.05 12.23 22.45
CA TYR A 427 2.37 13.63 22.62
C TYR A 427 1.42 14.21 23.65
N PHE A 428 1.96 14.88 24.65
CA PHE A 428 1.19 15.43 25.76
C PHE A 428 1.53 16.89 25.96
N ARG A 429 0.55 17.67 26.41
CA ARG A 429 0.86 18.92 27.10
C ARG A 429 1.55 18.56 28.41
N ALA A 430 2.52 19.38 28.80
CA ALA A 430 3.18 19.30 30.08
C ALA A 430 3.61 20.69 30.54
N ARG A 431 3.92 20.81 31.84
CA ARG A 431 4.58 21.99 32.41
C ARG A 431 5.56 21.55 33.48
N VAL A 432 6.51 22.42 33.81
CA VAL A 432 7.38 22.19 34.96
C VAL A 432 6.82 22.95 36.16
N SER A 433 6.51 22.25 37.23
CA SER A 433 5.97 22.86 38.45
C SER A 433 7.03 23.71 39.16
N ARG A 434 6.61 24.57 40.09
CA ARG A 434 7.54 25.34 40.95
C ARG A 434 8.52 24.48 41.75
N LYS A 435 8.21 23.19 41.92
CA LYS A 435 9.07 22.20 42.60
C LYS A 435 10.07 21.53 41.65
N GLY A 436 10.15 21.95 40.38
CA GLY A 436 11.04 21.38 39.37
C GLY A 436 10.59 20.01 38.85
N VAL A 437 9.30 19.68 38.95
CA VAL A 437 8.72 18.39 38.56
C VAL A 437 7.97 18.53 37.24
N LEU A 438 8.08 17.56 36.35
CA LEU A 438 7.32 17.57 35.11
C LEU A 438 5.90 17.09 35.38
N GLU A 439 4.91 17.94 35.18
CA GLU A 439 3.49 17.62 35.26
C GLU A 439 2.95 17.36 33.85
N VAL A 440 2.49 16.13 33.59
CA VAL A 440 1.97 15.69 32.29
C VAL A 440 0.45 15.65 32.32
N PHE A 441 -0.20 16.36 31.40
CA PHE A 441 -1.65 16.33 31.23
C PHE A 441 -2.07 15.09 30.43
N HIS A 442 -2.07 13.93 31.08
CA HIS A 442 -2.23 12.61 30.44
C HIS A 442 -3.58 12.41 29.73
N LYS A 443 -4.63 13.12 30.18
CA LYS A 443 -5.97 13.13 29.55
C LYS A 443 -6.09 14.06 28.34
N ALA A 444 -5.10 14.93 28.10
CA ALA A 444 -5.08 15.90 27.01
C ALA A 444 -4.05 15.51 25.93
N LEU A 445 -4.33 14.44 25.17
CA LEU A 445 -3.45 14.01 24.09
C LEU A 445 -3.39 15.02 22.96
N MET A 446 -2.17 15.30 22.53
CA MET A 446 -1.90 16.09 21.33
C MET A 446 -1.93 15.20 20.08
N PRO A 447 -2.29 15.75 18.91
CA PRO A 447 -2.09 15.06 17.64
C PRO A 447 -0.65 14.60 17.47
N SER A 448 -0.45 13.54 16.70
CA SER A 448 0.90 13.08 16.39
C SER A 448 1.65 14.13 15.58
N GLU A 449 2.78 14.60 16.10
CA GLU A 449 3.66 15.55 15.40
C GLU A 449 4.86 14.84 14.76
N ALA A 450 5.32 15.33 13.61
CA ALA A 450 6.56 14.86 12.99
C ALA A 450 7.77 15.38 13.80
N TRP A 451 8.20 14.62 14.81
CA TRP A 451 9.36 14.89 15.69
C TRP A 451 10.38 13.77 15.64
#